data_AF-A0A820NA22-F1
#
_entry.id   AF-A0A820NA22-F1
#
_cell.length_a   1.000
_cell.length_b   1.000
_cell.length_c   1.000
_cell.angle_alpha   90.00
_cell.angle_beta   90.00
_cell.angle_gamma   90.00
#
_symmetry.space_group_name_H-M   'P 1'
#
loop_
_entity.id
_entity.type
_entity.pdbx_description
1 polymer ?
#
loop_
_entity_poly.entity_id
_entity_poly.type
_entity_poly.pdbx_seq_one_letter_code
_entity_poly.pdbx_strand_id
1 'polypeptide(L)'
;GSAISESGTGNTASVSVMYTVSGTPYAFVSFTFTGGQITSMFEVGLSPPVNDKITLLQYQTVQIGWTQQQVAQLLGGPGIIALESGTAGSPYQMISVQYSGQQSSGATASFLFMGGSLYTKSQAGIDAGVYTITSQQYKTIQPGWTRDQVTNLCGSPGSAISESGTGNTASVSVMYTVSGTPYAFVSFTFTGGQITSM
;
A
#
# COMPACT_ATOMS: atom_id res chain seq x y z
N GLY A 1 -15.16 1.41 23.80
CA GLY A 1 -15.15 0.79 22.47
C GLY A 1 -16.57 0.56 22.05
N SER A 2 -16.84 0.62 20.76
CA SER A 2 -18.15 0.34 20.18
C SER A 2 -18.00 -0.81 19.20
N ALA A 3 -18.92 -1.79 19.23
CA ALA A 3 -19.01 -2.80 18.19
C ALA A 3 -19.42 -2.11 16.88
N ILE A 4 -18.68 -2.39 15.80
CA ILE A 4 -18.88 -1.75 14.50
C ILE A 4 -19.36 -2.73 13.43
N SER A 5 -19.13 -4.02 13.61
CA SER A 5 -19.65 -5.06 12.72
C SER A 5 -19.61 -6.44 13.38
N GLU A 6 -20.64 -7.24 13.13
CA GLU A 6 -20.71 -8.65 13.49
C GLU A 6 -21.03 -9.45 12.22
N SER A 7 -20.39 -10.60 12.03
CA SER A 7 -20.68 -11.50 10.91
C SER A 7 -20.52 -12.97 11.32
N GLY A 8 -21.32 -13.86 10.74
CA GLY A 8 -21.30 -15.30 11.03
C GLY A 8 -22.27 -15.75 12.15
N THR A 9 -22.33 -17.06 12.40
CA THR A 9 -23.16 -17.68 13.45
C THR A 9 -22.34 -18.70 14.26
N GLY A 10 -22.54 -18.77 15.57
CA GLY A 10 -21.87 -19.76 16.44
C GLY A 10 -20.37 -19.49 16.64
N ASN A 11 -19.55 -20.55 16.72
CA ASN A 11 -18.10 -20.44 17.01
C ASN A 11 -17.28 -19.77 15.89
N THR A 12 -17.88 -19.49 14.74
CA THR A 12 -17.27 -18.73 13.63
C THR A 12 -17.76 -17.28 13.58
N ALA A 13 -18.52 -16.82 14.58
CA ALA A 13 -18.90 -15.42 14.67
C ALA A 13 -17.64 -14.56 14.84
N SER A 14 -17.50 -13.58 13.95
CA SER A 14 -16.47 -12.57 13.98
C SER A 14 -17.08 -11.24 14.43
N VAL A 15 -16.50 -10.65 15.46
CA VAL A 15 -16.90 -9.34 16.00
C VAL A 15 -15.74 -8.38 15.88
N SER A 16 -15.96 -7.23 15.25
CA SER A 16 -14.97 -6.14 15.22
C SER A 16 -15.39 -5.03 16.18
N VAL A 17 -14.46 -4.65 17.06
CA VAL A 17 -14.68 -3.58 18.05
C VAL A 17 -13.68 -2.46 17.79
N MET A 18 -14.17 -1.24 17.68
CA MET A 18 -13.35 -0.04 17.52
C MET A 18 -13.22 0.69 18.86
N TYR A 19 -12.02 1.17 19.15
CA TYR A 19 -11.70 1.99 20.30
C TYR A 19 -11.07 3.29 19.81
N THR A 20 -11.63 4.41 20.24
CA THR A 20 -10.98 5.73 20.09
C THR A 20 -9.86 5.85 21.11
N VAL A 21 -8.70 6.35 20.70
CA VAL A 21 -7.56 6.53 21.60
C VAL A 21 -7.72 7.86 22.34
N SER A 22 -7.69 7.79 23.67
CA SER A 22 -7.84 8.99 24.52
C SER A 22 -6.63 9.91 24.37
N GLY A 23 -6.87 11.20 24.18
CA GLY A 23 -5.82 12.23 24.11
C GLY A 23 -5.18 12.43 22.74
N THR A 24 -5.54 11.63 21.74
CA THR A 24 -5.04 11.71 20.35
C THR A 24 -6.21 11.86 19.39
N PRO A 25 -6.52 13.10 18.93
CA PRO A 25 -7.61 13.33 17.99
C PRO A 25 -7.46 12.45 16.74
N TYR A 26 -8.56 11.86 16.29
CA TYR A 26 -8.64 11.01 15.08
C TYR A 26 -7.92 9.66 15.15
N ALA A 27 -7.25 9.33 16.26
CA ALA A 27 -6.63 8.02 16.43
C ALA A 27 -7.63 6.97 16.92
N PHE A 28 -7.55 5.78 16.33
CA PHE A 28 -8.36 4.64 16.74
C PHE A 28 -7.60 3.33 16.53
N VAL A 29 -8.04 2.31 17.26
CA VAL A 29 -7.67 0.91 17.01
C VAL A 29 -8.91 0.09 16.81
N SER A 30 -8.81 -0.96 15.98
CA SER A 30 -9.83 -1.99 15.89
C SER A 30 -9.25 -3.37 16.12
N PHE A 31 -10.02 -4.19 16.81
CA PHE A 31 -9.73 -5.59 17.07
C PHE A 31 -10.85 -6.44 16.49
N THR A 32 -10.49 -7.49 15.75
CA THR A 32 -11.44 -8.50 15.28
C THR A 32 -11.26 -9.78 16.07
N PHE A 33 -12.34 -10.23 16.69
CA PHE A 33 -12.41 -11.45 17.48
C PHE A 33 -13.13 -12.53 16.70
N THR A 34 -12.57 -13.73 16.59
CA THR A 34 -13.24 -14.92 16.03
C THR A 34 -13.10 -16.05 17.04
N GLY A 35 -14.22 -16.68 17.42
CA GLY A 35 -14.20 -17.72 18.46
C GLY A 35 -13.65 -17.24 19.81
N GLY A 36 -13.79 -15.94 20.12
CA GLY A 36 -13.27 -15.32 21.35
C GLY A 36 -11.79 -14.93 21.32
N GLN A 37 -11.06 -15.20 20.23
CA GLN A 37 -9.64 -14.85 20.09
C GLN A 37 -9.44 -13.68 19.11
N ILE A 38 -8.46 -12.82 19.38
CA ILE A 38 -8.07 -11.77 18.44
C ILE A 38 -7.48 -12.43 17.19
N THR A 39 -7.99 -12.05 16.03
CA THR A 39 -7.58 -12.55 14.71
C THR A 39 -7.12 -11.44 13.78
N SER A 40 -7.39 -10.17 14.14
CA SER A 40 -6.83 -9.01 13.47
C SER A 40 -6.76 -7.82 14.41
N MET A 41 -5.71 -7.02 14.25
CA MET A 41 -5.46 -5.74 14.91
C MET A 41 -5.16 -4.70 13.84
N PHE A 42 -5.76 -3.51 13.96
CA PHE A 42 -5.51 -2.39 13.07
C PHE A 42 -5.39 -1.11 13.89
N GLU A 43 -4.47 -0.23 13.50
CA GLU A 43 -4.30 1.06 14.13
C GLU A 43 -4.20 2.21 13.13
N VAL A 44 -4.72 3.36 13.56
CA VAL A 44 -4.49 4.66 12.92
C VAL A 44 -4.10 5.64 14.02
N GLY A 45 -2.91 6.22 13.90
CA GLY A 45 -2.47 7.33 14.76
C GLY A 45 -2.30 6.99 16.25
N LEU A 46 -2.32 5.70 16.63
CA LEU A 46 -1.96 5.27 17.99
C LEU A 46 -0.45 5.32 18.18
N SER A 47 0.30 4.65 17.31
CA SER A 47 1.76 4.68 17.35
C SER A 47 2.28 6.08 17.01
N PRO A 48 3.36 6.54 17.68
CA PRO A 48 3.99 7.81 17.35
C PRO A 48 4.47 7.79 15.88
N PRO A 49 4.53 8.95 15.20
CA PRO A 49 5.01 9.00 13.82
C PRO A 49 6.37 8.33 13.66
N VAL A 50 6.51 7.54 12.58
CA VAL A 50 7.79 6.90 12.24
C VAL A 50 8.85 7.99 12.02
N ASN A 51 9.91 7.98 12.83
CA ASN A 51 11.07 8.83 12.60
C ASN A 51 11.93 8.32 11.43
N ASP A 52 11.78 7.05 11.04
CA ASP A 52 12.40 6.44 9.87
C ASP A 52 11.79 7.06 8.60
N LYS A 53 12.41 8.15 8.16
CA LYS A 53 12.08 8.85 6.92
C LYS A 53 12.74 8.14 5.75
N ILE A 54 11.94 7.62 4.83
CA ILE A 54 12.46 6.89 3.66
C ILE A 54 12.49 7.76 2.40
N THR A 55 13.47 7.49 1.55
CA THR A 55 13.66 8.12 0.25
C THR A 55 12.96 7.35 -0.87
N LEU A 56 12.74 8.00 -2.02
CA LEU A 56 12.27 7.32 -3.22
C LEU A 56 13.21 6.19 -3.65
N LEU A 57 14.54 6.40 -3.58
CA LEU A 57 15.53 5.39 -3.93
C LEU A 57 15.42 4.15 -3.03
N GLN A 58 15.28 4.34 -1.72
CA GLN A 58 15.05 3.23 -0.79
C GLN A 58 13.75 2.49 -1.10
N TYR A 59 12.65 3.21 -1.33
CA TYR A 59 11.36 2.60 -1.72
C TYR A 59 11.47 1.77 -3.01
N GLN A 60 12.15 2.29 -4.03
CA GLN A 60 12.37 1.59 -5.30
C GLN A 60 13.28 0.37 -5.15
N THR A 61 14.24 0.42 -4.22
CA THR A 61 15.18 -0.68 -3.96
C THR A 61 14.52 -1.88 -3.27
N VAL A 62 13.49 -1.65 -2.45
CA VAL A 62 12.72 -2.75 -1.83
C VAL A 62 12.05 -3.60 -2.92
N GLN A 63 12.23 -4.92 -2.85
CA GLN A 63 11.65 -5.86 -3.82
C GLN A 63 10.58 -6.74 -3.18
N ILE A 64 9.55 -7.07 -3.97
CA ILE A 64 8.57 -8.11 -3.61
C ILE A 64 9.31 -9.42 -3.30
N GLY A 65 8.87 -10.12 -2.25
CA GLY A 65 9.49 -11.33 -1.74
C GLY A 65 10.52 -11.12 -0.63
N TRP A 66 10.98 -9.88 -0.37
CA TRP A 66 11.87 -9.62 0.76
C TRP A 66 11.19 -9.83 2.11
N THR A 67 11.95 -10.25 3.11
CA THR A 67 11.45 -10.37 4.49
C THR A 67 11.31 -8.99 5.14
N GLN A 68 10.49 -8.90 6.20
CA GLN A 68 10.38 -7.68 7.00
C GLN A 68 11.74 -7.21 7.53
N GLN A 69 12.62 -8.14 7.91
CA GLN A 69 13.96 -7.81 8.38
C GLN A 69 14.84 -7.17 7.29
N GLN A 70 14.81 -7.70 6.06
CA GLN A 70 15.54 -7.12 4.93
C GLN A 70 15.05 -5.72 4.61
N VAL A 71 13.72 -5.52 4.60
CA VAL A 71 13.12 -4.20 4.40
C VAL A 71 13.54 -3.25 5.51
N ALA A 72 13.40 -3.64 6.78
CA ALA A 72 13.77 -2.80 7.91
C ALA A 72 15.26 -2.41 7.89
N GLN A 73 16.14 -3.34 7.52
CA GLN A 73 17.56 -3.08 7.40
C GLN A 73 17.88 -2.05 6.32
N LEU A 74 17.23 -2.11 5.16
CA LEU A 74 17.41 -1.13 4.08
C LEU A 74 16.82 0.24 4.44
N LEU A 75 15.66 0.24 5.10
CA LEU A 75 14.91 1.46 5.43
C LEU A 75 15.38 2.14 6.73
N GLY A 76 16.27 1.49 7.49
CA GLY A 76 16.89 2.05 8.68
C GLY A 76 16.09 1.85 9.97
N GLY A 77 15.04 1.04 9.94
CA GLY A 77 14.21 0.76 11.11
C GLY A 77 12.96 -0.08 10.81
N PRO A 78 12.26 -0.55 11.85
CA PRO A 78 11.17 -1.52 11.73
C PRO A 78 9.86 -0.94 11.18
N GLY A 79 9.72 0.39 11.10
CA GLY A 79 8.46 1.04 10.76
C GLY A 79 7.39 0.85 11.85
N ILE A 80 6.13 1.15 11.51
CA ILE A 80 4.95 0.93 12.36
C ILE A 80 4.09 -0.18 11.79
N ILE A 81 3.72 -1.15 12.61
CA ILE A 81 2.71 -2.15 12.21
C ILE A 81 1.34 -1.48 12.28
N ALA A 82 0.76 -1.20 11.11
CA ALA A 82 -0.57 -0.60 10.99
C ALA A 82 -1.69 -1.64 10.96
N LEU A 83 -1.38 -2.86 10.50
CA LEU A 83 -2.30 -3.98 10.44
C LEU A 83 -1.56 -5.28 10.74
N GLU A 84 -2.16 -6.13 11.56
CA GLU A 84 -1.78 -7.54 11.66
C GLU A 84 -3.05 -8.40 11.61
N SER A 85 -3.00 -9.52 10.90
CA SER A 85 -4.11 -10.46 10.85
C SER A 85 -3.69 -11.88 10.50
N GLY A 86 -4.53 -12.84 10.87
CA GLY A 86 -4.27 -14.27 10.71
C GLY A 86 -3.45 -14.85 11.85
N THR A 87 -3.15 -16.13 11.73
CA THR A 87 -2.38 -16.87 12.75
C THR A 87 -0.88 -16.65 12.56
N ALA A 88 -0.17 -16.33 13.64
CA ALA A 88 1.29 -16.17 13.60
C ALA A 88 1.99 -17.39 12.98
N GLY A 89 2.89 -17.15 12.03
CA GLY A 89 3.63 -18.20 11.31
C GLY A 89 2.83 -18.91 10.21
N SER A 90 1.54 -18.57 10.01
CA SER A 90 0.75 -19.08 8.89
C SER A 90 1.23 -18.49 7.56
N PRO A 91 1.17 -19.25 6.45
CA PRO A 91 1.40 -18.70 5.10
C PRO A 91 0.43 -17.57 4.72
N TYR A 92 -0.69 -17.45 5.45
CA TYR A 92 -1.70 -16.41 5.24
C TYR A 92 -1.66 -15.31 6.31
N GLN A 93 -0.67 -15.31 7.22
CA GLN A 93 -0.49 -14.18 8.14
C GLN A 93 -0.18 -12.94 7.32
N MET A 94 -0.91 -11.85 7.60
CA MET A 94 -0.71 -10.56 6.95
C MET A 94 -0.22 -9.53 7.97
N ILE A 95 0.83 -8.81 7.62
CA ILE A 95 1.37 -7.69 8.42
C ILE A 95 1.57 -6.51 7.50
N SER A 96 0.91 -5.38 7.74
CA SER A 96 1.15 -4.13 7.02
C SER A 96 2.04 -3.23 7.87
N VAL A 97 3.18 -2.83 7.32
CA VAL A 97 4.12 -1.91 7.95
C VAL A 97 4.11 -0.58 7.21
N GLN A 98 4.01 0.53 7.94
CA GLN A 98 4.03 1.89 7.41
C GLN A 98 5.34 2.61 7.71
N TYR A 99 5.74 3.48 6.79
CA TYR A 99 6.89 4.38 6.89
C TYR A 99 6.50 5.78 6.43
N SER A 100 7.13 6.81 7.00
CA SER A 100 6.98 8.19 6.53
C SER A 100 7.97 8.49 5.40
N GLY A 101 7.55 9.27 4.41
CA GLY A 101 8.45 9.80 3.39
C GLY A 101 9.30 10.95 3.89
N GLN A 102 10.52 11.08 3.37
CA GLN A 102 11.45 12.15 3.77
C GLN A 102 11.06 13.54 3.26
N GLN A 103 10.46 13.63 2.07
CA GLN A 103 10.28 14.89 1.36
C GLN A 103 9.04 15.69 1.79
N SER A 104 8.02 15.04 2.34
CA SER A 104 6.83 15.74 2.83
C SER A 104 6.22 15.06 4.06
N SER A 105 5.57 15.84 4.92
CA SER A 105 4.90 15.33 6.12
C SER A 105 3.69 14.44 5.83
N GLY A 106 3.13 14.51 4.62
CA GLY A 106 2.03 13.66 4.17
C GLY A 106 2.49 12.44 3.35
N ALA A 107 3.78 12.34 3.03
CA ALA A 107 4.29 11.21 2.25
C ALA A 107 4.34 9.94 3.11
N THR A 108 3.90 8.83 2.54
CA THR A 108 3.86 7.53 3.23
C THR A 108 4.17 6.38 2.28
N ALA A 109 4.74 5.31 2.82
CA ALA A 109 4.81 4.01 2.18
C ALA A 109 4.15 2.96 3.08
N SER A 110 3.50 2.00 2.45
CA SER A 110 2.98 0.80 3.11
C SER A 110 3.55 -0.45 2.47
N PHE A 111 3.98 -1.40 3.29
CA PHE A 111 4.53 -2.68 2.91
C PHE A 111 3.68 -3.78 3.54
N LEU A 112 2.96 -4.54 2.72
CA LEU A 112 2.15 -5.65 3.18
C LEU A 112 2.93 -6.95 3.00
N PHE A 113 3.22 -7.61 4.10
CA PHE A 113 3.85 -8.93 4.14
C PHE A 113 2.77 -9.99 4.24
N MET A 114 2.92 -11.08 3.50
CA MET A 114 2.08 -12.28 3.59
C MET A 114 2.99 -13.50 3.75
N GLY A 115 2.72 -14.34 4.76
CA GLY A 115 3.54 -15.53 5.00
C GLY A 115 5.02 -15.21 5.22
N GLY A 116 5.33 -14.06 5.82
CA GLY A 116 6.68 -13.61 6.14
C GLY A 116 7.45 -12.93 5.00
N SER A 117 6.88 -12.82 3.80
CA SER A 117 7.52 -12.18 2.64
C SER A 117 6.69 -10.99 2.14
N LEU A 118 7.35 -9.96 1.62
CA LEU A 118 6.70 -8.78 1.07
C LEU A 118 5.82 -9.20 -0.11
N TYR A 119 4.52 -8.97 0.01
CA TYR A 119 3.52 -9.34 -0.99
C TYR A 119 3.13 -8.14 -1.86
N THR A 120 2.93 -6.96 -1.24
CA THR A 120 2.69 -5.70 -1.96
C THR A 120 3.43 -4.55 -1.29
N LYS A 121 3.83 -3.55 -2.06
CA LYS A 121 4.26 -2.24 -1.56
C LYS A 121 3.49 -1.13 -2.26
N SER A 122 3.24 -0.04 -1.56
CA SER A 122 2.59 1.15 -2.12
C SER A 122 3.17 2.41 -1.51
N GLN A 123 3.04 3.53 -2.23
CA GLN A 123 3.44 4.84 -1.76
C GLN A 123 2.45 5.92 -2.16
N ALA A 124 2.38 6.96 -1.35
CA ALA A 124 1.74 8.21 -1.68
C ALA A 124 2.70 9.36 -1.35
N GLY A 125 3.03 10.18 -2.35
CA GLY A 125 3.81 11.41 -2.19
C GLY A 125 5.30 11.22 -1.85
N ILE A 126 5.83 10.00 -1.85
CA ILE A 126 7.29 9.77 -1.77
C ILE A 126 7.94 10.10 -3.11
N ASP A 127 7.30 9.67 -4.19
CA ASP A 127 7.61 10.15 -5.52
C ASP A 127 6.99 11.53 -5.73
N ALA A 128 7.84 12.55 -5.72
CA ALA A 128 7.44 13.94 -5.91
C ALA A 128 7.39 14.35 -7.40
N GLY A 129 7.62 13.41 -8.33
CA GLY A 129 7.59 13.67 -9.75
C GLY A 129 6.20 14.08 -10.24
N VAL A 130 6.16 15.06 -11.15
CA VAL A 130 4.92 15.45 -11.84
C VAL A 130 4.92 14.79 -13.21
N TYR A 131 4.16 13.70 -13.33
CA TYR A 131 4.01 12.94 -14.57
C TYR A 131 2.66 13.28 -15.19
N THR A 132 2.68 13.85 -16.38
CA THR A 132 1.45 14.36 -17.00
C THR A 132 0.98 13.51 -18.15
N ILE A 133 -0.34 13.51 -18.36
CA ILE A 133 -1.01 12.90 -19.50
C ILE A 133 -2.13 13.83 -20.00
N THR A 134 -2.30 13.91 -21.30
CA THR A 134 -3.42 14.63 -21.92
C THR A 134 -4.62 13.71 -22.14
N SER A 135 -5.82 14.28 -22.20
CA SER A 135 -7.04 13.53 -22.54
C SER A 135 -6.95 12.82 -23.89
N GLN A 136 -6.18 13.35 -24.85
CA GLN A 136 -5.98 12.73 -26.16
C GLN A 136 -5.06 11.50 -26.07
N GLN A 137 -3.98 11.59 -25.30
CA GLN A 137 -3.10 10.44 -25.03
C GLN A 137 -3.86 9.32 -24.30
N TYR A 138 -4.62 9.66 -23.24
CA TYR A 138 -5.43 8.68 -22.51
C TYR A 138 -6.38 7.90 -23.44
N LYS A 139 -7.10 8.59 -24.32
CA LYS A 139 -8.03 7.96 -25.28
C LYS A 139 -7.34 7.06 -26.32
N THR A 140 -6.03 7.18 -26.48
CA THR A 140 -5.24 6.37 -27.43
C THR A 140 -4.76 5.06 -26.79
N ILE A 141 -4.60 5.04 -25.47
CA ILE A 141 -4.13 3.87 -24.71
C ILE A 141 -5.22 2.80 -24.67
N GLN A 142 -4.83 1.53 -24.81
CA GLN A 142 -5.74 0.39 -24.83
C GLN A 142 -5.26 -0.72 -23.87
N PRO A 143 -6.17 -1.59 -23.38
CA PRO A 143 -5.77 -2.80 -22.69
C PRO A 143 -4.77 -3.61 -23.54
N GLY A 144 -3.81 -4.27 -22.87
CA GLY A 144 -2.74 -5.02 -23.53
C GLY A 144 -1.50 -4.20 -23.89
N TRP A 145 -1.54 -2.86 -23.83
CA TRP A 145 -0.35 -2.04 -24.04
C TRP A 145 0.71 -2.28 -22.96
N THR A 146 1.98 -2.24 -23.34
CA THR A 146 3.11 -2.32 -22.40
C THR A 146 3.38 -0.97 -21.75
N ARG A 147 4.11 -1.01 -20.63
CA ARG A 147 4.57 0.21 -19.95
C ARG A 147 5.43 1.09 -20.86
N ASP A 148 6.24 0.50 -21.73
CA ASP A 148 7.08 1.25 -22.69
C ASP A 148 6.22 1.98 -23.73
N GLN A 149 5.16 1.35 -24.23
CA GLN A 149 4.24 2.00 -25.18
C GLN A 149 3.57 3.22 -24.56
N VAL A 150 3.10 3.10 -23.31
CA VAL A 150 2.54 4.24 -22.56
C VAL A 150 3.60 5.31 -22.31
N THR A 151 4.80 4.91 -21.91
CA THR A 151 5.93 5.83 -21.65
C THR A 151 6.30 6.62 -22.91
N ASN A 152 6.39 5.96 -24.06
CA ASN A 152 6.70 6.60 -25.34
C ASN A 152 5.60 7.58 -25.77
N LEU A 153 4.33 7.25 -25.52
CA LEU A 153 3.21 8.13 -25.83
C LEU A 153 3.14 9.35 -24.89
N CYS A 154 3.34 9.14 -23.59
CA CYS A 154 3.20 10.18 -22.56
C CYS A 154 4.50 10.98 -22.33
N GLY A 155 5.64 10.51 -22.83
CA GLY A 155 6.97 11.07 -22.57
C GLY A 155 7.48 10.81 -21.16
N SER A 156 6.79 10.00 -20.35
CA SER A 156 7.21 9.67 -18.98
C SER A 156 6.61 8.34 -18.49
N PRO A 157 7.28 7.65 -17.56
CA PRO A 157 6.85 6.33 -17.08
C PRO A 157 5.75 6.36 -16.00
N GLY A 158 5.29 7.57 -15.65
CA GLY A 158 4.37 7.82 -14.55
C GLY A 158 4.96 7.51 -13.17
N SER A 159 4.20 7.81 -12.12
CA SER A 159 4.59 7.46 -10.76
C SER A 159 4.13 6.04 -10.42
N ALA A 160 5.04 5.15 -10.03
CA ALA A 160 4.66 3.84 -9.50
C ALA A 160 4.14 4.01 -8.07
N ILE A 161 2.83 3.79 -7.90
CA ILE A 161 2.13 4.00 -6.62
C ILE A 161 1.81 2.69 -5.89
N SER A 162 1.83 1.56 -6.59
CA SER A 162 1.62 0.22 -6.02
C SER A 162 2.32 -0.84 -6.87
N GLU A 163 2.93 -1.82 -6.20
CA GLU A 163 3.61 -2.95 -6.81
C GLU A 163 3.27 -4.23 -6.03
N SER A 164 3.04 -5.33 -6.74
CA SER A 164 2.74 -6.64 -6.14
C SER A 164 3.12 -7.78 -7.07
N GLY A 165 3.14 -9.01 -6.52
CA GLY A 165 3.39 -10.22 -7.30
C GLY A 165 4.79 -10.32 -7.88
N THR A 166 5.07 -11.43 -8.58
CA THR A 166 6.38 -11.70 -9.21
C THR A 166 6.18 -12.40 -10.56
N GLY A 167 7.18 -12.30 -11.44
CA GLY A 167 7.11 -12.92 -12.77
C GLY A 167 5.86 -12.50 -13.55
N ASN A 168 5.09 -13.47 -14.04
CA ASN A 168 3.90 -13.21 -14.86
C ASN A 168 2.70 -12.65 -14.07
N THR A 169 2.73 -12.70 -12.74
CA THR A 169 1.71 -12.09 -11.88
C THR A 169 2.18 -10.74 -11.31
N ALA A 170 3.39 -10.29 -11.67
CA ALA A 170 3.88 -8.98 -11.28
C ALA A 170 2.90 -7.91 -11.77
N SER A 171 2.45 -7.09 -10.84
CA SER A 171 1.50 -6.03 -11.06
C SER A 171 2.07 -4.71 -10.60
N VAL A 172 1.93 -3.67 -11.42
CA VAL A 172 2.36 -2.31 -11.11
C VAL A 172 1.23 -1.36 -11.45
N SER A 173 0.77 -0.57 -10.49
CA SER A 173 -0.14 0.54 -10.73
C SER A 173 0.65 1.84 -10.85
N VAL A 174 0.44 2.54 -11.94
CA VAL A 174 1.11 3.78 -12.29
C VAL A 174 0.10 4.91 -12.39
N MET A 175 0.41 6.06 -11.79
CA MET A 175 -0.42 7.24 -11.79
C MET A 175 0.16 8.35 -12.67
N TYR A 176 -0.72 9.07 -13.37
CA TYR A 176 -0.42 10.31 -14.09
C TYR A 176 -1.41 11.40 -13.66
N THR A 177 -0.95 12.63 -13.55
CA THR A 177 -1.79 13.83 -13.42
C THR A 177 -2.30 14.26 -14.79
N VAL A 178 -3.59 14.59 -14.89
CA VAL A 178 -4.16 15.06 -16.15
C VAL A 178 -3.78 16.52 -16.40
N SER A 179 -3.16 16.79 -17.55
CA SER A 179 -2.67 18.12 -17.93
C SER A 179 -3.79 19.16 -17.94
N GLY A 180 -3.58 20.28 -17.25
CA GLY A 180 -4.51 21.41 -17.22
C GLY A 180 -5.72 21.22 -16.28
N THR A 181 -5.82 20.10 -15.58
CA THR A 181 -6.90 19.82 -14.61
C THR A 181 -6.33 19.51 -13.24
N PRO A 182 -6.26 20.50 -12.33
CA PRO A 182 -5.76 20.29 -10.98
C PRO A 182 -6.49 19.14 -10.28
N TYR A 183 -5.74 18.28 -9.59
CA TYR A 183 -6.24 17.12 -8.82
C TYR A 183 -6.84 15.97 -9.63
N ALA A 184 -6.99 16.09 -10.95
CA ALA A 184 -7.39 14.97 -11.78
C ALA A 184 -6.20 14.05 -12.04
N PHE A 185 -6.41 12.76 -11.86
CA PHE A 185 -5.42 11.73 -12.14
C PHE A 185 -6.07 10.56 -12.88
N VAL A 186 -5.23 9.81 -13.58
CA VAL A 186 -5.58 8.49 -14.13
C VAL A 186 -4.58 7.48 -13.61
N SER A 187 -5.02 6.23 -13.47
CA SER A 187 -4.16 5.15 -13.01
C SER A 187 -4.26 3.96 -13.96
N PHE A 188 -3.12 3.44 -14.39
CA PHE A 188 -3.04 2.23 -15.18
C PHE A 188 -2.48 1.11 -14.31
N THR A 189 -3.12 -0.05 -14.31
CA THR A 189 -2.56 -1.26 -13.70
C THR A 189 -2.04 -2.17 -14.80
N PHE A 190 -0.76 -2.49 -14.70
CA PHE A 190 -0.08 -3.41 -15.58
C PHE A 190 0.10 -4.73 -14.85
N THR A 191 -0.36 -5.85 -15.41
CA THR A 191 -0.09 -7.20 -14.89
C THR A 191 0.63 -8.01 -15.96
N GLY A 192 1.70 -8.70 -15.59
CA GLY A 192 2.53 -9.41 -16.58
C GLY A 192 3.13 -8.49 -17.64
N GLY A 193 3.32 -7.20 -17.30
CA GLY A 193 3.87 -6.17 -18.18
C GLY A 193 2.88 -5.47 -19.11
N GLN A 194 1.59 -5.83 -19.07
CA GLN A 194 0.56 -5.26 -19.94
C GLN A 194 -0.59 -4.65 -19.16
N ILE A 195 -1.23 -3.61 -19.69
CA ILE A 195 -2.41 -2.99 -19.08
C ILE A 195 -3.54 -4.00 -18.96
N THR A 196 -4.06 -4.15 -17.75
CA THR A 196 -5.24 -4.94 -17.41
C THR A 196 -6.39 -4.10 -16.84
N SER A 197 -6.11 -2.87 -16.36
CA SER A 197 -7.10 -1.94 -15.82
C SER A 197 -6.66 -0.48 -16.01
N MET A 198 -7.61 0.44 -16.23
CA MET A 198 -7.40 1.87 -16.52
C MET A 198 -8.48 2.75 -15.91
#